data_AF-A0A1Y4I3G9-F1
#
_entry.id   AF-A0A1Y4I3G9-F1
#
_cell.length_a   1.000
_cell.length_b   1.000
_cell.length_c   1.000
_cell.angle_alpha   90.00
_cell.angle_beta   90.00
_cell.angle_gamma   90.00
#
_symmetry.space_group_name_H-M   'P 1'
#
loop_
_entity.id
_entity.type
_entity.pdbx_description
1 polymer ?
#
loop_
_entity_poly.entity_id
_entity_poly.type
_entity_poly.pdbx_seq_one_letter_code
_entity_poly.pdbx_strand_id
1 'polypeptide(L)'
;MKQEYLQELGLSPETAGQIAAEFARELDQARGEWETALANERKEGAVQIALAQAGAKNLKAARALVTLDPDAALSPDGTLPGLAEQIEALKSQESTAFLFAGTQAPQLTGFRPAEGLSPGEDGSHEALTLAQAIEQSMQSTDDDE
;
A
#
# COMPACT_ATOMS: atom_id res chain seq x y z
N MET A 1 -13.34 -42.50 43.20
CA MET A 1 -12.71 -42.43 41.86
C MET A 1 -12.05 -41.10 41.51
N LYS A 2 -12.72 -39.95 41.32
CA LYS A 2 -12.00 -38.70 40.93
C LYS A 2 -11.13 -38.08 42.04
N GLN A 3 -11.50 -38.22 43.31
CA GLN A 3 -10.74 -37.61 44.43
C GLN A 3 -9.52 -38.43 44.87
N GLU A 4 -9.59 -39.77 44.82
CA GLU A 4 -8.48 -40.66 45.21
C GLU A 4 -7.33 -40.59 44.20
N TYR A 5 -7.65 -40.48 42.90
CA TYR A 5 -6.64 -40.40 41.84
C TYR A 5 -5.83 -39.09 41.87
N LEU A 6 -6.42 -38.00 42.39
CA LEU A 6 -5.73 -36.72 42.57
C LEU A 6 -4.75 -36.78 43.75
N GLN A 7 -5.11 -37.49 44.83
CA GLN A 7 -4.23 -37.72 45.97
C GLN A 7 -3.04 -38.64 45.62
N GLU A 8 -3.23 -39.64 44.76
CA GLU A 8 -2.18 -40.56 44.30
C GLU A 8 -1.12 -39.90 43.41
N LEU A 9 -1.49 -38.83 42.70
CA LEU A 9 -0.59 -37.99 41.89
C LEU A 9 0.12 -36.89 42.71
N GLY A 10 -0.18 -36.77 44.01
CA GLY A 10 0.38 -35.72 44.87
C GLY A 10 -0.18 -34.32 44.62
N LEU A 11 -1.25 -34.18 43.82
CA LEU A 11 -1.92 -32.89 43.60
C LEU A 11 -3.11 -32.75 44.54
N SER A 12 -3.06 -31.75 45.42
CA SER A 12 -4.21 -31.41 46.25
C SER A 12 -5.41 -31.01 45.35
N PRO A 13 -6.67 -31.26 45.76
CA PRO A 13 -7.85 -30.84 45.02
C PRO A 13 -7.86 -29.34 44.68
N GLU A 14 -7.23 -28.53 45.55
CA GLU A 14 -7.08 -27.10 45.37
C GLU A 14 -6.08 -26.77 44.24
N THR A 15 -4.92 -27.44 44.21
CA THR A 15 -3.93 -27.33 43.13
C THR A 15 -4.50 -27.79 41.78
N ALA A 16 -5.28 -28.88 41.77
CA ALA A 16 -5.95 -29.36 40.56
C ALA A 16 -6.98 -28.35 40.03
N GLY A 17 -7.72 -27.67 40.93
CA GLY A 17 -8.65 -26.61 40.57
C GLY A 17 -7.95 -25.36 40.02
N GLN A 18 -6.82 -24.96 40.60
CA GLN A 18 -6.00 -23.83 40.13
C GLN A 18 -5.46 -24.08 38.72
N ILE A 19 -4.89 -25.27 38.48
CA ILE A 19 -4.38 -25.67 37.16
C ILE A 19 -5.50 -25.68 36.11
N ALA A 20 -6.68 -26.21 36.45
CA ALA A 20 -7.81 -26.21 35.54
C ALA A 20 -8.30 -24.79 35.20
N ALA A 21 -8.30 -23.87 36.17
CA ALA A 21 -8.67 -22.48 35.96
C ALA A 21 -7.64 -21.73 35.10
N GLU A 22 -6.34 -21.99 35.30
CA GLU A 22 -5.26 -21.44 34.49
C GLU A 22 -5.36 -21.91 33.03
N PHE A 23 -5.51 -23.20 32.79
CA PHE A 23 -5.69 -23.74 31.43
C PHE A 23 -6.94 -23.21 30.75
N ALA A 24 -8.06 -23.07 31.46
CA ALA A 24 -9.26 -22.45 30.89
C ALA A 24 -8.99 -20.99 30.47
N ARG A 25 -8.27 -20.23 31.29
CA ARG A 25 -7.91 -18.85 31.00
C ARG A 25 -6.96 -18.73 29.82
N GLU A 26 -5.96 -19.60 29.74
CA GLU A 26 -5.04 -19.67 28.60
C GLU A 26 -5.77 -20.03 27.30
N LEU A 27 -6.72 -20.98 27.34
CA LEU A 27 -7.51 -21.36 26.17
C LEU A 27 -8.39 -20.21 25.68
N ASP A 28 -9.04 -19.47 26.59
CA ASP A 28 -9.85 -18.31 26.22
C ASP A 28 -9.00 -17.16 25.67
N GLN A 29 -7.83 -16.90 26.26
CA GLN A 29 -6.87 -15.93 25.75
C GLN A 29 -6.37 -16.31 24.36
N ALA A 30 -5.91 -17.55 24.20
CA ALA A 30 -5.45 -18.06 22.91
C ALA A 30 -6.56 -17.91 21.86
N ARG A 31 -7.80 -18.33 22.16
CA ARG A 31 -8.95 -18.18 21.25
C ARG A 31 -9.15 -16.73 20.82
N GLY A 32 -9.15 -15.79 21.77
CA GLY A 32 -9.32 -14.37 21.46
C GLY A 32 -8.18 -13.81 20.58
N GLU A 33 -6.94 -14.22 20.83
CA GLU A 33 -5.78 -13.84 20.00
C GLU A 33 -5.89 -14.41 18.58
N TRP A 34 -6.26 -15.69 18.45
CA TRP A 34 -6.47 -16.34 17.15
C TRP A 34 -7.59 -15.68 16.35
N GLU A 35 -8.71 -15.35 16.99
CA GLU A 35 -9.84 -14.66 16.34
C GLU A 35 -9.43 -13.26 15.86
N THR A 36 -8.69 -12.52 16.68
CA THR A 36 -8.17 -11.19 16.34
C THR A 36 -7.17 -11.27 15.18
N ALA A 37 -6.24 -12.22 15.23
CA ALA A 37 -5.26 -12.44 14.18
C ALA A 37 -5.93 -12.78 12.84
N LEU A 38 -6.92 -13.68 12.87
CA LEU A 38 -7.67 -14.08 11.68
C LEU A 38 -8.49 -12.91 11.11
N ALA A 39 -9.12 -12.12 11.97
CA ALA A 39 -9.85 -10.92 11.54
C ALA A 39 -8.90 -9.93 10.84
N ASN A 40 -7.73 -9.67 11.43
CA ASN A 40 -6.72 -8.78 10.86
C ASN A 40 -6.20 -9.30 9.51
N GLU A 41 -5.90 -10.60 9.40
CA GLU A 41 -5.46 -11.21 8.14
C GLU A 41 -6.52 -11.08 7.04
N ARG A 42 -7.80 -11.30 7.36
CA ARG A 42 -8.89 -11.14 6.40
C ARG A 42 -9.04 -9.69 5.94
N LYS A 43 -8.96 -8.73 6.87
CA LYS A 43 -8.98 -7.29 6.53
C LYS A 43 -7.79 -6.95 5.62
N GLU A 44 -6.60 -7.43 5.98
CA GLU A 44 -5.38 -7.23 5.20
C GLU A 44 -5.53 -7.76 3.77
N GLY A 45 -6.03 -9.00 3.63
CA GLY A 45 -6.28 -9.64 2.35
C GLY A 45 -7.30 -8.89 1.50
N ALA A 46 -8.40 -8.42 2.09
CA ALA A 46 -9.41 -7.64 1.37
C ALA A 46 -8.82 -6.34 0.78
N VAL A 47 -7.96 -5.65 1.52
CA VAL A 47 -7.26 -4.47 0.98
C VAL A 47 -6.30 -4.83 -0.14
N GLN A 48 -5.50 -5.87 0.02
CA GLN A 48 -4.57 -6.28 -1.04
C GLN A 48 -5.31 -6.66 -2.33
N ILE A 49 -6.43 -7.38 -2.21
CA ILE A 49 -7.30 -7.72 -3.33
C ILE A 49 -7.87 -6.46 -4.00
N ALA A 50 -8.41 -5.53 -3.22
CA ALA A 50 -8.99 -4.29 -3.74
C ALA A 50 -7.93 -3.44 -4.46
N LEU A 51 -6.73 -3.28 -3.87
CA LEU A 51 -5.63 -2.56 -4.50
C LEU A 51 -5.13 -3.24 -5.79
N ALA A 52 -5.06 -4.57 -5.80
CA ALA A 52 -4.69 -5.33 -6.98
C ALA A 52 -5.74 -5.15 -8.10
N GLN A 53 -7.03 -5.24 -7.77
CA GLN A 53 -8.14 -5.01 -8.70
C GLN A 53 -8.15 -3.58 -9.24
N ALA A 54 -7.76 -2.61 -8.42
CA ALA A 54 -7.60 -1.21 -8.83
C ALA A 54 -6.35 -0.95 -9.70
N GLY A 55 -5.53 -1.97 -9.95
CA GLY A 55 -4.35 -1.87 -10.80
C GLY A 55 -3.15 -1.23 -10.11
N ALA A 56 -2.99 -1.37 -8.79
CA ALA A 56 -1.81 -0.89 -8.09
C ALA A 56 -0.53 -1.55 -8.63
N LYS A 57 0.40 -0.74 -9.15
CA LYS A 57 1.72 -1.16 -9.65
C LYS A 57 2.64 -1.63 -8.52
N ASN A 58 2.45 -1.10 -7.31
CA ASN A 58 3.16 -1.52 -6.10
C ASN A 58 2.17 -1.58 -4.92
N LEU A 59 1.76 -2.79 -4.56
CA LEU A 59 0.82 -3.05 -3.47
C LEU A 59 1.31 -2.51 -2.13
N LYS A 60 2.61 -2.62 -1.83
CA LYS A 60 3.18 -2.14 -0.57
C LYS A 60 3.10 -0.62 -0.44
N ALA A 61 3.41 0.10 -1.52
CA ALA A 61 3.33 1.56 -1.56
C ALA A 61 1.88 2.04 -1.50
N ALA A 62 1.00 1.48 -2.33
CA ALA A 62 -0.41 1.83 -2.34
C ALA A 62 -1.07 1.52 -0.98
N ARG A 63 -0.71 0.39 -0.34
CA ARG A 63 -1.19 0.02 0.99
C ARG A 63 -0.79 1.04 2.07
N ALA A 64 0.44 1.57 2.01
CA ALA A 64 0.91 2.55 2.98
C ALA A 64 0.09 3.87 2.97
N LEU A 65 -0.64 4.12 1.88
CA LEU A 65 -1.49 5.30 1.71
C LEU A 65 -2.96 5.05 2.08
N VAL A 66 -3.35 3.80 2.33
CA VAL A 66 -4.71 3.44 2.76
C VAL A 66 -4.81 3.60 4.27
N THR A 67 -5.82 4.36 4.72
CA THR A 67 -6.11 4.56 6.14
C THR A 67 -7.37 3.76 6.49
N LEU A 68 -7.19 2.65 7.18
CA LEU A 68 -8.31 1.87 7.71
C LEU A 68 -8.59 2.29 9.15
N ASP A 69 -9.88 2.35 9.49
CA ASP A 69 -10.29 2.38 10.88
C ASP A 69 -9.92 1.02 11.52
N PRO A 70 -9.22 0.98 12.67
CA PRO A 70 -8.91 -0.27 13.38
C PRO A 70 -10.16 -1.11 13.66
N ASP A 71 -11.32 -0.47 13.86
CA ASP A 71 -12.58 -1.11 14.19
C ASP A 71 -13.42 -1.44 12.94
N ALA A 72 -12.95 -1.12 11.73
CA ALA A 72 -13.67 -1.43 10.49
C ALA A 72 -13.86 -2.95 10.33
N ALA A 73 -15.10 -3.40 10.27
CA ALA A 73 -15.45 -4.78 9.99
C ALA A 73 -15.56 -5.03 8.47
N LEU A 74 -15.31 -6.26 8.05
CA LEU A 74 -15.61 -6.69 6.69
C LEU A 74 -17.12 -6.70 6.48
N SER A 75 -17.54 -6.14 5.36
CA SER A 75 -18.89 -6.27 4.83
C SER A 75 -19.22 -7.73 4.49
N PRO A 76 -20.51 -8.09 4.35
CA PRO A 76 -20.92 -9.46 4.00
C PRO A 76 -20.35 -9.99 2.67
N ASP A 77 -19.98 -9.08 1.76
CA ASP A 77 -19.36 -9.35 0.47
C ASP A 77 -17.83 -9.48 0.55
N GLY A 78 -17.24 -9.35 1.75
CA GLY A 78 -15.80 -9.43 1.98
C GLY A 78 -15.04 -8.14 1.65
N THR A 79 -15.73 -7.01 1.47
CA THR A 79 -15.11 -5.71 1.25
C THR A 79 -14.98 -4.91 2.54
N LEU A 80 -14.16 -3.85 2.53
CA LEU A 80 -14.06 -2.91 3.64
C LEU A 80 -14.81 -1.61 3.28
N PRO A 81 -15.75 -1.16 4.12
CA PRO A 81 -16.43 0.12 3.91
C PRO A 81 -15.44 1.27 3.80
N GLY A 82 -15.65 2.20 2.86
CA GLY A 82 -14.80 3.37 2.68
C GLY A 82 -13.48 3.10 1.92
N LEU A 83 -13.12 1.84 1.69
CA LEU A 83 -11.88 1.48 0.99
C LEU A 83 -11.93 1.84 -0.49
N ALA A 84 -13.06 1.62 -1.14
CA ALA A 84 -13.23 1.91 -2.56
C ALA A 84 -13.06 3.41 -2.84
N GLU A 85 -13.66 4.25 -1.99
CA GLU A 85 -13.58 5.70 -2.07
C GLU A 85 -12.14 6.19 -1.87
N GLN A 86 -11.41 5.60 -0.92
CA GLN A 86 -9.99 5.91 -0.73
C GLN A 86 -9.14 5.53 -1.93
N ILE A 87 -9.36 4.35 -2.52
CA ILE A 87 -8.64 3.91 -3.71
C ILE A 87 -8.90 4.84 -4.90
N GLU A 88 -10.16 5.26 -5.13
CA GLU A 88 -10.48 6.22 -6.20
C GLU A 88 -9.88 7.61 -5.93
N ALA A 89 -9.82 8.05 -4.68
CA ALA A 89 -9.12 9.28 -4.31
C ALA A 89 -7.62 9.19 -4.63
N LEU A 90 -6.96 8.06 -4.30
CA LEU A 90 -5.55 7.81 -4.62
C LEU A 90 -5.29 7.70 -6.14
N LYS A 91 -6.26 7.24 -6.92
CA LYS A 91 -6.15 7.24 -8.39
C LYS A 91 -6.27 8.64 -8.99
N SER A 92 -7.03 9.51 -8.35
CA SER A 92 -7.34 10.87 -8.85
C SER A 92 -6.33 11.92 -8.41
N GLN A 93 -5.60 11.68 -7.32
CA GLN A 93 -4.59 12.60 -6.80
C GLN A 93 -3.31 12.55 -7.63
N GLU A 94 -2.83 13.71 -8.08
CA GLU A 94 -1.60 13.82 -8.86
C GLU A 94 -0.38 13.17 -8.16
N SER A 95 -0.31 13.30 -6.83
CA SER A 95 0.79 12.77 -6.01
C SER A 95 0.79 11.25 -5.84
N THR A 96 -0.26 10.54 -6.25
CA THR A 96 -0.41 9.10 -5.99
C THR A 96 -0.93 8.31 -7.21
N ALA A 97 -1.49 8.99 -8.21
CA ALA A 97 -1.99 8.44 -9.47
C ALA A 97 -0.97 7.54 -10.18
N PHE A 98 0.32 7.87 -10.10
CA PHE A 98 1.40 7.09 -10.73
C PHE A 98 1.49 5.65 -10.20
N LEU A 99 0.98 5.38 -8.99
CA LEU A 99 0.96 4.06 -8.37
C LEU A 99 -0.07 3.12 -8.99
N PHE A 100 -1.00 3.61 -9.81
CA PHE A 100 -2.07 2.82 -10.41
C PHE A 100 -1.94 2.74 -11.93
N ALA A 101 -2.47 1.66 -12.51
CA ALA A 101 -2.55 1.49 -13.96
C ALA A 101 -3.64 2.39 -14.56
N GLY A 102 -3.49 2.78 -15.82
CA GLY A 102 -4.48 3.58 -16.54
C GLY A 102 -4.43 5.10 -16.28
N THR A 103 -3.53 5.56 -15.42
CA THR A 103 -3.22 6.99 -15.29
C THR A 103 -2.30 7.40 -16.44
N GLN A 104 -2.64 8.51 -17.11
CA GLN A 104 -1.89 9.00 -18.27
C GLN A 104 -0.44 9.19 -17.86
N ALA A 105 0.49 8.55 -18.59
CA ALA A 105 1.90 8.74 -18.33
C ALA A 105 2.20 10.24 -18.35
N PRO A 106 2.98 10.78 -17.40
CA PRO A 106 3.31 12.19 -17.40
C PRO A 106 3.89 12.53 -18.77
N GLN A 107 3.27 13.49 -19.46
CA GLN A 107 3.75 14.00 -20.73
C GLN A 107 5.01 14.80 -20.41
N LEU A 108 6.15 14.13 -20.40
CA LEU A 108 7.44 14.77 -20.23
C LEU A 108 7.76 15.49 -21.54
N THR A 109 7.44 16.78 -21.60
CA THR A 109 7.97 17.69 -22.62
C THR A 109 9.42 18.00 -22.26
N GLY A 110 10.28 16.97 -22.37
CA GLY A 110 11.72 17.13 -22.21
C GLY A 110 12.32 17.91 -23.36
N PHE A 111 13.57 18.35 -23.20
CA PHE A 111 14.32 19.02 -24.25
C PHE A 111 14.51 18.08 -25.46
N ARG A 112 14.01 18.49 -26.63
CA ARG A 112 14.17 17.78 -27.90
C ARG A 112 15.11 18.60 -28.79
N PRO A 113 16.44 18.35 -28.74
CA PRO A 113 17.43 19.18 -29.44
C PRO A 113 17.24 19.30 -30.96
N ALA A 114 16.40 18.45 -31.57
CA ALA A 114 16.14 18.44 -33.00
C ALA A 114 14.78 19.02 -33.41
N GLU A 115 13.88 19.34 -32.47
CA GLU A 115 12.54 19.82 -32.79
C GLU A 115 12.59 21.34 -33.04
N GLY A 116 12.59 21.72 -34.33
CA GLY A 116 12.82 23.08 -34.81
C GLY A 116 13.85 23.17 -35.95
N LEU A 117 14.67 22.13 -36.14
CA LEU A 117 15.54 22.00 -37.31
C LEU A 117 14.70 21.46 -38.48
N SER A 118 14.11 22.37 -39.27
CA SER A 118 13.65 21.99 -40.60
C SER A 118 14.88 21.61 -41.44
N PRO A 119 14.85 20.55 -42.26
CA PRO A 119 15.95 20.24 -43.17
C PRO A 119 16.07 21.38 -44.19
N GLY A 120 16.94 22.35 -43.92
CA GLY A 120 17.39 23.32 -44.92
C GLY A 120 18.32 22.62 -45.90
N GLU A 121 18.24 23.01 -47.18
CA GLU A 121 19.15 22.61 -48.26
C GLU A 121 20.60 23.00 -47.92
N ASP A 122 21.29 22.16 -47.16
CA ASP A 122 22.74 21.87 -47.18
C ASP A 122 23.08 21.25 -45.82
N GLY A 123 23.20 19.92 -45.80
CA GLY A 123 23.25 19.07 -44.61
C GLY A 123 24.50 19.19 -43.73
N SER A 124 24.79 20.38 -43.21
CA SER A 124 25.85 20.61 -42.21
C SER A 124 25.40 21.58 -41.13
N HIS A 125 24.54 21.12 -40.22
CA HIS A 125 24.44 21.71 -38.89
C HIS A 125 24.83 20.63 -37.87
N GLU A 126 26.01 20.80 -37.25
CA GLU A 126 26.42 19.99 -36.12
C GLU A 126 25.38 20.12 -35.00
N ALA A 127 24.99 19.00 -34.41
CA ALA A 127 24.09 18.99 -33.27
C ALA A 127 24.68 19.86 -32.15
N LEU A 128 23.91 20.85 -31.68
CA LEU A 128 24.33 21.71 -30.58
C LEU A 128 24.72 20.86 -29.38
N THR A 129 25.88 21.17 -28.80
CA THR A 129 26.31 20.52 -27.56
C THR A 129 25.42 20.99 -26.41
N LEU A 130 25.31 20.17 -25.35
CA LEU A 130 24.48 20.48 -24.18
C LEU A 130 24.80 21.86 -23.56
N ALA A 131 26.07 22.27 -23.57
CA ALA A 131 26.49 23.57 -23.07
C ALA A 131 25.93 24.73 -23.91
N GLN A 132 25.96 24.61 -25.24
CA GLN A 132 25.46 25.63 -26.16
C GLN A 132 23.94 25.78 -26.10
N ALA A 133 23.23 24.67 -25.88
CA ALA A 133 21.78 24.67 -25.70
C ALA A 133 21.35 25.38 -24.40
N ILE A 134 22.09 25.17 -23.30
CA ILE A 134 21.82 25.85 -22.02
C ILE A 134 22.05 27.36 -22.15
N GLU A 135 23.14 27.77 -22.81
CA GLU A 135 23.49 29.18 -23.01
C GLU A 135 22.42 29.91 -23.86
N GLN A 136 21.95 29.31 -24.95
CA GLN A 136 20.88 29.89 -25.77
C GLN A 136 19.56 30.04 -25.01
N SER A 137 19.22 29.09 -24.12
CA SER A 137 18.00 29.19 -23.32
C SER A 137 18.05 30.31 -22.27
N MET A 138 19.25 30.66 -21.80
CA MET A 138 19.44 31.80 -20.89
C MET A 138 19.36 33.12 -21.66
N GLN A 139 19.88 33.15 -22.88
CA GLN A 139 19.95 34.34 -23.72
C GLN A 139 18.57 34.79 -24.25
N SER A 140 17.65 33.86 -24.47
CA SER A 140 16.25 34.17 -24.82
C SER A 140 15.44 34.79 -23.67
N THR A 141 16.02 34.95 -22.48
CA THR A 141 15.33 35.54 -21.31
C THR A 141 15.56 37.05 -21.18
N ASP A 142 16.48 37.63 -21.98
CA ASP A 142 16.90 39.04 -21.83
C ASP A 142 16.39 39.99 -22.95
N ASP A 143 15.58 39.53 -23.91
CA ASP A 143 15.16 40.32 -25.09
C ASP A 143 13.68 40.78 -25.10
N ASP A 144 13.01 40.82 -23.94
CA ASP A 144 11.67 41.43 -23.79
C ASP A 144 11.74 42.72 -22.93
N GLU A 145 12.19 43.84 -23.53
CA GLU A 145 11.86 45.23 -23.12
C GLU A 145 11.50 46.12 -24.32
#